data_AF-A0A4R5B2X3-F1
#
_entry.id   AF-A0A4R5B2X3-F1
#
_cell.length_a   1.000
_cell.length_b   1.000
_cell.length_c   1.000
_cell.angle_alpha   90.00
_cell.angle_beta   90.00
_cell.angle_gamma   90.00
#
_symmetry.space_group_name_H-M   'P 1'
#
loop_
_entity.id
_entity.type
_entity.pdbx_description
1 polymer ?
#
loop_
_entity_poly.entity_id
_entity_poly.type
_entity_poly.pdbx_seq_one_letter_code
_entity_poly.pdbx_strand_id
1 'polypeptide(L)' 'MRLHAHAPGYRLDAPIDCADVDRFRLGCTEAEELRERAPARAAHRYREALGLWRGPALQDVPAGPIRDREAARPRR' A
#
# COMPACT_ATOMS: atom_id res chain seq x y z
N MET A 1 -1.01 8.26 -14.38
CA MET A 1 0.34 8.41 -13.80
C MET A 1 1.20 9.20 -14.77
N ARG A 2 1.98 10.19 -14.32
CA ARG A 2 2.81 11.07 -15.15
C ARG A 2 4.17 11.29 -14.49
N LEU A 3 5.24 11.26 -15.27
CA LEU A 3 6.59 11.54 -14.80
C LEU A 3 6.94 13.00 -15.11
N HIS A 4 7.48 13.71 -14.13
CA HIS A 4 7.97 15.07 -14.25
C HIS A 4 9.47 15.10 -13.96
N ALA A 5 10.25 15.72 -14.84
CA ALA A 5 11.63 16.09 -14.50
C ALA A 5 11.59 17.22 -13.47
N HIS A 6 12.31 17.06 -12.36
CA HIS A 6 12.37 18.03 -11.28
C HIS A 6 13.75 17.98 -10.63
N ALA A 7 14.63 18.93 -10.97
CA ALA A 7 16.02 18.91 -10.50
C ALA A 7 16.10 18.81 -8.96
N PRO A 8 16.92 17.89 -8.41
CA PRO A 8 17.93 17.05 -9.07
C PRO A 8 17.46 15.65 -9.57
N GLY A 9 16.18 15.40 -9.80
CA GLY A 9 15.66 14.10 -10.21
C GLY A 9 14.30 14.12 -10.93
N TYR A 10 13.42 13.20 -10.54
CA TYR A 10 12.10 13.04 -11.14
C TYR A 10 11.03 12.89 -10.07
N ARG A 11 9.82 13.37 -10.38
CA ARG A 11 8.62 13.15 -9.57
C ARG A 11 7.60 12.35 -10.37
N LEU A 12 7.05 11.32 -9.74
CA LEU A 12 5.98 10.52 -10.31
C LEU A 12 4.65 10.97 -9.72
N ASP A 13 3.83 11.60 -10.55
CA ASP A 13 2.48 12.02 -10.17
C ASP A 13 1.53 10.86 -10.47
N ALA A 14 1.11 10.17 -9.42
CA ALA A 14 0.30 8.96 -9.50
C ALA A 14 -0.99 9.12 -8.66
N PRO A 15 -2.14 8.59 -9.12
CA PRO A 15 -3.37 8.58 -8.33
C PRO A 15 -3.19 7.88 -6.98
N ILE A 16 -3.94 8.31 -5.96
CA ILE A 16 -3.81 7.80 -4.59
C ILE A 16 -4.17 6.31 -4.45
N ASP A 17 -4.80 5.69 -5.44
CA ASP A 17 -5.20 4.29 -5.46
C ASP A 17 -4.44 3.49 -6.52
N CYS A 18 -3.33 4.03 -7.05
CA CYS A 18 -2.57 3.36 -8.09
C CYS A 18 -1.64 2.26 -7.55
N ALA A 19 -1.31 2.30 -6.26
CA ALA A 19 -0.51 1.30 -5.59
C ALA A 19 -1.37 0.43 -4.66
N ASP A 20 -1.03 -0.86 -4.58
CA ASP A 20 -1.69 -1.82 -3.70
C ASP A 20 -1.58 -1.41 -2.22
N VAL A 21 -0.46 -0.81 -1.81
CA VAL A 21 -0.26 -0.29 -0.45
C VAL A 21 -1.27 0.81 -0.08
N ASP A 22 -1.67 1.66 -1.03
CA ASP A 22 -2.61 2.74 -0.74
C ASP A 22 -4.05 2.22 -0.67
N ARG A 23 -4.41 1.29 -1.56
CA ARG A 23 -5.69 0.56 -1.48
C ARG A 23 -5.81 -0.24 -0.18
N PHE A 24 -4.72 -0.87 0.24
CA PHE A 24 -4.66 -1.58 1.52
C PHE A 24 -4.93 -0.65 2.69
N ARG A 25 -4.27 0.51 2.74
CA ARG A 25 -4.47 1.52 3.80
C ARG A 25 -5.91 2.02 3.83
N LEU A 26 -6.47 2.36 2.66
CA LEU A 26 -7.86 2.81 2.55
C LEU A 26 -8.82 1.74 3.08
N GLY A 27 -8.68 0.48 2.65
CA GLY A 27 -9.50 -0.63 3.13
C GLY A 27 -9.39 -0.87 4.63
N CYS A 28 -8.19 -0.71 5.21
CA CYS A 28 -7.99 -0.78 6.66
C CYS A 28 -8.68 0.37 7.40
N THR A 29 -8.60 1.61 6.88
CA THR A 29 -9.31 2.76 7.47
C THR A 29 -10.83 2.55 7.44
N GLU A 30 -11.38 2.14 6.30
CA GLU A 30 -12.81 1.84 6.17
C GLU A 30 -13.27 0.72 7.10
N ALA A 31 -12.45 -0.33 7.25
CA ALA A 31 -12.75 -1.44 8.14
C ALA A 31 -12.73 -1.01 9.62
N GLU A 32 -11.79 -0.16 10.01
CA GLU A 32 -11.70 0.37 11.37
C GLU A 32 -12.94 1.21 11.72
N GLU A 33 -13.40 2.07 10.81
CA GLU A 33 -14.64 2.82 11.00
C GLU A 33 -15.87 1.92 11.15
N LEU A 34 -15.90 0.78 10.44
CA LEU A 34 -17.00 -0.18 10.49
C LEU A 34 -16.95 -1.09 11.73
N ARG A 35 -15.82 -1.18 12.43
CA ARG A 35 -15.55 -2.24 13.41
C ARG A 35 -16.62 -2.35 14.49
N GLU A 36 -16.99 -1.23 15.11
CA GLU A 36 -17.95 -1.21 16.22
C GLU A 36 -19.40 -1.38 15.76
N ARG A 37 -19.76 -0.81 14.60
CA ARG A 37 -21.16 -0.75 14.12
C ARG A 37 -21.56 -1.94 13.23
N ALA A 38 -20.58 -2.57 12.58
CA ALA A 38 -20.80 -3.62 11.58
C ALA A 38 -19.58 -4.57 11.50
N PRO A 39 -19.30 -5.35 12.56
CA PRO A 39 -18.09 -6.16 12.66
C PRO A 39 -17.92 -7.17 11.53
N ALA A 40 -19.02 -7.75 11.02
CA ALA A 40 -18.98 -8.65 9.87
C ALA A 40 -18.53 -7.93 8.58
N ARG A 41 -18.97 -6.69 8.38
CA ARG A 41 -18.56 -5.86 7.22
C ARG A 41 -17.12 -5.40 7.36
N ALA A 42 -16.70 -5.02 8.57
CA ALA A 42 -15.30 -4.71 8.87
C ALA A 42 -14.39 -5.90 8.56
N ALA A 43 -14.74 -7.10 9.04
CA ALA A 43 -13.97 -8.32 8.77
C ALA A 43 -13.90 -8.65 7.27
N HIS A 44 -14.98 -8.42 6.52
CA HIS A 44 -14.94 -8.55 5.06
C HIS A 44 -13.96 -7.56 4.42
N ARG A 45 -14.01 -6.28 4.80
CA ARG A 45 -13.10 -5.24 4.29
C ARG A 45 -11.63 -5.52 4.62
N TYR A 46 -11.32 -5.97 5.83
CA TYR A 46 -9.96 -6.40 6.17
C TYR A 46 -9.49 -7.56 5.28
N ARG A 47 -10.37 -8.53 4.97
CA ARG A 47 -10.02 -9.65 4.06
C ARG A 47 -9.74 -9.16 2.64
N GLU A 48 -10.55 -8.24 2.12
CA GLU A 48 -10.32 -7.63 0.81
C GLU A 48 -8.96 -6.90 0.78
N ALA A 49 -8.66 -6.10 1.81
CA ALA A 49 -7.40 -5.40 1.93
C ALA A 49 -6.20 -6.37 2.00
N LEU A 50 -6.28 -7.39 2.86
CA LEU A 50 -5.24 -8.42 2.97
C LEU A 50 -5.04 -9.20 1.66
N GLY A 51 -6.10 -9.41 0.88
CA GLY A 51 -6.05 -10.06 -0.42
C GLY A 51 -5.22 -9.31 -1.48
N LEU A 52 -4.87 -8.04 -1.25
CA LEU A 52 -3.99 -7.28 -2.15
C LEU A 52 -2.52 -7.75 -2.09
N TRP A 53 -2.12 -8.44 -1.02
CA TRP A 53 -0.75 -8.90 -0.83
C TRP A 53 -0.50 -10.18 -1.63
N ARG A 54 0.40 -10.08 -2.61
CA ARG A 54 0.80 -11.19 -3.51
C ARG A 54 2.08 -11.91 -3.07
N GLY A 55 2.58 -11.60 -1.87
CA GLY A 55 3.84 -12.09 -1.34
C GLY A 55 4.58 -11.02 -0.53
N PRO A 56 5.87 -11.25 -0.21
CA PRO A 56 6.72 -10.24 0.40
C PRO A 56 6.80 -8.96 -0.45
N ALA A 57 6.86 -7.81 0.21
CA ALA A 57 7.01 -6.53 -0.48
C ALA A 57 8.30 -6.50 -1.31
N LEU A 58 8.19 -6.05 -2.56
CA LEU A 58 9.33 -5.91 -3.49
C LEU A 58 10.07 -7.23 -3.79
N GLN A 59 9.41 -8.39 -3.69
CA GLN A 59 10.04 -9.70 -3.89
C GLN A 59 10.75 -9.86 -5.25
N ASP A 60 10.22 -9.23 -6.31
CA ASP A 60 10.76 -9.31 -7.68
C ASP A 60 11.72 -8.16 -8.01
N VAL A 61 12.03 -7.29 -7.04
CA VAL A 61 12.96 -6.18 -7.23
C VAL A 61 14.38 -6.64 -6.85
N PRO A 62 15.39 -6.38 -7.70
CA PRO A 62 16.77 -6.72 -7.39
C PRO A 62 17.25 -6.15 -6.05
N ALA A 63 18.15 -6.89 -5.39
CA ALA A 63 18.73 -6.47 -4.13
C ALA A 63 19.48 -5.15 -4.22
N GLY A 64 19.34 -4.33 -3.18
CA GLY A 64 19.97 -3.03 -3.13
C GLY A 64 19.45 -2.17 -1.98
N PRO A 65 20.18 -1.11 -1.61
CA PRO A 65 19.95 -0.35 -0.40
C PRO A 65 18.56 0.28 -0.32
N ILE A 66 17.96 0.65 -1.46
CA ILE A 66 16.60 1.20 -1.51
C ILE A 66 15.57 0.11 -1.22
N ARG A 67 15.66 -1.03 -1.92
CA ARG A 67 14.75 -2.16 -1.72
C ARG A 67 14.83 -2.67 -0.29
N ASP A 68 16.04 -2.90 0.22
CA ASP A 68 16.25 -3.50 1.53
C ASP A 68 15.71 -2.61 2.65
N ARG A 69 15.87 -1.29 2.51
CA ARG A 69 15.31 -0.31 3.44
C ARG A 69 13.79 -0.29 3.41
N GLU A 70 13.17 -0.29 2.24
CA GLU A 70 11.70 -0.27 2.13
C GLU A 70 11.08 -1.62 2.53
N ALA A 71 11.72 -2.75 2.22
CA ALA A 71 11.27 -4.07 2.65
C ALA A 71 11.35 -4.25 4.18
N ALA A 72 12.37 -3.65 4.82
CA ALA A 72 12.52 -3.64 6.28
C ALA A 72 11.65 -2.58 6.98
N ARG A 73 10.96 -1.72 6.23
CA ARG A 73 10.14 -0.65 6.81
C ARG A 73 8.98 -1.26 7.61
N PRO A 74 8.80 -0.88 8.89
CA PRO A 74 7.69 -1.38 9.68
C PRO A 74 6.36 -0.98 9.03
N ARG A 75 5.45 -1.95 8.93
CA ARG A 75 4.07 -1.74 8.48
C ARG A 75 3.36 -0.92 9.57
N ARG A 76 3.33 0.40 9.40
CA ARG A 76 2.56 1.33 10.24
C ARG A 76 1.08 1.26 9.90
#